data_AF-A0A2U2DKE8-F1
#
_entry.id   AF-A0A2U2DKE8-F1
#
_cell.length_a   1.000
_cell.length_b   1.000
_cell.length_c   1.000
_cell.angle_alpha   90.00
_cell.angle_beta   90.00
_cell.angle_gamma   90.00
#
_symmetry.space_group_name_H-M   'P 1'
#
loop_
_entity.id
_entity.type
_entity.pdbx_description
1 polymer ?
#
loop_
_entity_poly.entity_id
_entity_poly.type
_entity_poly.pdbx_seq_one_letter_code
_entity_poly.pdbx_strand_id
1 'polypeptide(L)'
;MSGDTLWFPQSGQRVKLAGIDACALPQWAFDPKSGDQRSTLAPVPCGPFAKAWLKRLIGNRDVACKGTYAPSGDLYATCSVSGRDLGLEQLKVGWARTTGSRANSQYVQAERYARSARYGMWGTYVLDMAEWREKAIDRSMERRPQADKNLLRDRRLEITPPFADWRNRPRRTDR
;
A
#
# COMPACT_ATOMS: atom_id res chain seq x y z
N MET A 1 -6.62 3.78 -12.09
CA MET A 1 -6.21 2.49 -11.49
C MET A 1 -5.05 2.70 -10.51
N SER A 2 -5.17 2.15 -9.30
CA SER A 2 -4.16 2.10 -8.22
C SER A 2 -3.94 0.65 -7.76
N GLY A 3 -3.19 0.43 -6.66
CA GLY A 3 -2.97 -0.91 -6.09
C GLY A 3 -4.21 -1.60 -5.52
N ASP A 4 -5.29 -0.87 -5.28
CA ASP A 4 -6.54 -1.40 -4.72
C ASP A 4 -7.78 -0.92 -5.48
N THR A 5 -7.60 -0.26 -6.62
CA THR A 5 -8.70 0.33 -7.38
C THR A 5 -8.51 0.05 -8.87
N LEU A 6 -9.48 -0.64 -9.48
CA LEU A 6 -9.56 -0.92 -10.90
C LEU A 6 -10.38 0.17 -11.62
N TRP A 7 -10.12 0.32 -12.92
CA TRP A 7 -10.86 1.20 -13.81
C TRP A 7 -11.24 0.41 -15.07
N PHE A 8 -12.53 0.31 -15.34
CA PHE A 8 -13.08 -0.38 -16.52
C PHE A 8 -13.55 0.70 -17.52
N PRO A 9 -12.72 1.05 -18.52
CA PRO A 9 -13.00 2.17 -19.41
C PRO A 9 -14.27 1.96 -20.26
N GLN A 10 -14.60 0.71 -20.60
CA GLN A 10 -15.78 0.39 -21.43
C GLN A 10 -17.11 0.73 -20.73
N SER A 11 -17.15 0.60 -19.40
CA SER A 11 -18.33 0.90 -18.59
C SER A 11 -18.21 2.19 -17.78
N GLY A 12 -17.07 2.88 -17.86
CA GLY A 12 -16.78 4.03 -16.99
C GLY A 12 -16.79 3.67 -15.50
N GLN A 13 -16.63 2.39 -15.14
CA GLN A 13 -16.80 1.92 -13.77
C GLN A 13 -15.48 1.94 -13.01
N ARG A 14 -15.49 2.57 -11.84
CA ARG A 14 -14.43 2.43 -10.84
C ARG A 14 -14.80 1.34 -9.84
N VAL A 15 -13.84 0.46 -9.56
CA VAL A 15 -14.03 -0.65 -8.62
C VAL A 15 -12.93 -0.63 -7.56
N LYS A 16 -13.29 -0.49 -6.29
CA LYS A 16 -12.40 -0.59 -5.13
C LYS A 16 -12.39 -2.05 -4.66
N LEU A 17 -11.20 -2.63 -4.52
CA LEU A 17 -11.02 -3.99 -4.02
C LEU A 17 -11.40 -4.04 -2.54
N ALA A 18 -12.32 -4.94 -2.21
CA ALA A 18 -12.85 -5.09 -0.87
C ALA A 18 -11.86 -5.76 0.08
N GLY A 19 -11.86 -5.30 1.34
CA GLY A 19 -11.10 -5.90 2.44
C GLY A 19 -9.61 -5.62 2.42
N ILE A 20 -9.13 -4.78 1.50
CA ILE A 20 -7.74 -4.35 1.43
C ILE A 20 -7.61 -2.83 1.31
N ASP A 21 -6.42 -2.34 1.63
CA ASP A 21 -5.98 -0.99 1.32
C ASP A 21 -4.53 -1.01 0.84
N ALA A 22 -4.25 -0.25 -0.21
CA ALA A 22 -2.92 -0.15 -0.79
C ALA A 22 -2.41 1.29 -0.75
N CYS A 23 -1.11 1.46 -0.92
CA CYS A 23 -0.51 2.78 -1.06
C CYS A 23 -1.22 3.59 -2.14
N ALA A 24 -1.51 4.86 -1.83
CA ALA A 24 -1.98 5.80 -2.84
C ALA A 24 -0.91 5.96 -3.95
N LEU A 25 -1.31 6.27 -5.18
CA LEU A 25 -0.37 6.36 -6.31
C LEU A 25 0.85 7.28 -6.08
N PRO A 26 0.72 8.44 -5.43
CA PRO A 26 1.88 9.29 -5.15
C PRO A 26 2.50 9.05 -3.77
N GLN A 27 2.09 7.98 -3.07
CA GLN A 27 2.63 7.64 -1.75
C GLN A 27 3.98 6.93 -1.88
N TRP A 28 4.95 7.47 -1.15
CA TRP A 28 6.31 6.97 -1.01
C TRP A 28 6.48 6.18 0.27
N ALA A 29 7.37 5.19 0.20
CA ALA A 29 7.95 4.50 1.32
C ALA A 29 9.48 4.66 1.26
N PHE A 30 10.22 4.09 2.22
CA PHE A 30 11.67 4.25 2.26
C PHE A 30 12.40 2.97 2.67
N ASP A 31 13.53 2.69 2.01
CA ASP A 31 14.35 1.53 2.30
C ASP A 31 15.14 1.72 3.62
N PRO A 32 14.94 0.85 4.63
CA PRO A 32 15.66 0.92 5.89
C PRO A 32 17.16 0.62 5.80
N LYS A 33 17.61 -0.11 4.77
CA LYS A 33 18.99 -0.61 4.63
C LYS A 33 19.94 0.38 3.93
N SER A 34 19.40 1.38 3.26
CA SER A 34 20.15 2.33 2.44
C SER A 34 20.97 3.38 3.22
N GLY A 35 21.03 3.29 4.54
CA GLY A 35 21.70 4.28 5.38
C GLY A 35 23.18 3.99 5.60
N ASP A 36 24.04 4.34 4.64
CA ASP A 36 25.47 4.52 4.90
C ASP A 36 25.74 5.98 5.30
N GLN A 37 26.19 6.21 6.54
CA GLN A 37 26.72 7.42 7.21
C GLN A 37 26.10 8.84 6.94
N ARG A 38 25.15 8.99 6.02
CA ARG A 38 24.55 10.26 5.55
C ARG A 38 23.02 10.17 5.49
N SER A 39 22.37 9.77 6.59
CA SER A 39 20.95 10.07 6.96
C SER A 39 19.78 9.98 5.91
N THR A 40 19.99 9.52 4.69
CA THR A 40 18.99 9.52 3.62
C THR A 40 18.49 8.11 3.36
N LEU A 41 17.31 7.80 3.91
CA LEU A 41 16.56 6.62 3.50
C LEU A 41 16.19 6.76 2.02
N ALA A 42 16.55 5.78 1.19
CA ALA A 42 16.26 5.76 -0.23
C ALA A 42 14.75 5.62 -0.47
N PRO A 43 14.16 6.43 -1.37
CA PRO A 43 12.73 6.41 -1.62
C PRO A 43 12.30 5.17 -2.42
N VAL A 44 11.15 4.62 -2.05
CA VAL A 44 10.51 3.47 -2.68
C VAL A 44 9.13 3.90 -3.18
N PRO A 45 8.82 3.76 -4.49
CA PRO A 45 7.52 4.16 -5.04
C PRO A 45 6.45 3.12 -4.68
N CYS A 46 5.90 3.22 -3.46
CA CYS A 46 4.97 2.24 -2.91
C CYS A 46 3.68 2.10 -3.75
N GLY A 47 3.01 3.22 -4.04
CA GLY A 47 1.80 3.23 -4.86
C GLY A 47 1.99 2.69 -6.27
N PRO A 48 3.03 3.14 -7.01
CA PRO A 48 3.33 2.64 -8.35
C PRO A 48 3.66 1.15 -8.36
N PHE A 49 4.39 0.62 -7.37
CA PHE A 49 4.64 -0.83 -7.29
C PHE A 49 3.38 -1.63 -7.04
N ALA A 50 2.49 -1.18 -6.15
CA ALA A 50 1.20 -1.83 -5.92
C ALA A 50 0.35 -1.87 -7.22
N LYS A 51 0.30 -0.75 -7.97
CA LYS A 51 -0.37 -0.70 -9.28
C LYS A 51 0.29 -1.63 -10.30
N ALA A 52 1.62 -1.63 -10.37
CA ALA A 52 2.37 -2.43 -11.33
C ALA A 52 2.14 -3.94 -11.12
N TRP A 53 2.14 -4.39 -9.86
CA TRP A 53 1.81 -5.78 -9.53
C TRP A 53 0.41 -6.16 -10.00
N LEU A 54 -0.58 -5.33 -9.67
CA LEU A 54 -1.97 -5.57 -10.06
C LEU A 54 -2.14 -5.62 -11.60
N LYS A 55 -1.48 -4.71 -12.32
CA LYS A 55 -1.44 -4.72 -13.79
C LYS A 55 -0.81 -6.00 -14.35
N ARG A 56 0.33 -6.43 -13.80
CA ARG A 56 1.00 -7.67 -14.21
C ARG A 56 0.12 -8.90 -13.95
N LEU A 57 -0.56 -8.93 -12.81
CA LEU A 57 -1.45 -10.01 -12.42
C LEU A 57 -2.66 -10.12 -13.35
N ILE A 58 -3.27 -9.00 -13.71
CA ILE A 58 -4.41 -8.98 -14.64
C ILE A 58 -3.94 -9.34 -16.05
N GLY A 59 -2.90 -8.66 -16.55
CA GLY A 59 -2.44 -8.81 -17.93
C GLY A 59 -3.53 -8.37 -18.92
N ASN A 60 -3.78 -9.18 -19.95
CA ASN A 60 -4.81 -8.96 -20.97
C ASN A 60 -6.08 -9.80 -20.72
N ARG A 61 -6.31 -10.24 -19.48
CA ARG A 61 -7.44 -11.12 -19.14
C ARG A 61 -8.61 -10.34 -18.57
N ASP A 62 -9.79 -10.90 -18.72
CA ASP A 62 -11.01 -10.36 -18.14
C ASP A 62 -11.02 -10.53 -16.62
N VAL A 63 -11.51 -9.49 -15.95
CA VAL A 63 -11.67 -9.45 -14.50
C VAL A 63 -13.16 -9.52 -14.15
N ALA A 64 -13.52 -10.48 -13.32
CA ALA A 64 -14.87 -10.60 -12.77
C ALA A 64 -14.91 -9.99 -11.37
N CYS A 65 -15.88 -9.12 -11.09
CA CYS A 65 -16.05 -8.47 -9.79
C CYS A 65 -17.44 -8.72 -9.22
N LYS A 66 -17.52 -9.04 -7.93
CA LYS A 66 -18.78 -9.19 -7.18
C LYS A 66 -18.74 -8.33 -5.92
N GLY A 67 -19.72 -7.46 -5.75
CA GLY A 67 -19.74 -6.54 -4.62
C GLY A 67 -20.97 -5.64 -4.59
N THR A 68 -20.87 -4.55 -3.84
CA THR A 68 -21.95 -3.58 -3.62
C THR A 68 -21.51 -2.19 -4.03
N TYR A 69 -22.44 -1.40 -4.54
CA TYR A 69 -22.18 -0.01 -4.88
C TYR A 69 -22.20 0.87 -3.64
N ALA A 70 -21.18 1.71 -3.50
CA ALA A 70 -21.19 2.81 -2.56
C ALA A 70 -22.09 3.96 -3.08
N PRO A 71 -22.63 4.82 -2.21
CA PRO A 71 -23.38 6.01 -2.63
C PRO A 71 -22.60 6.93 -3.59
N SER A 72 -21.26 6.88 -3.57
CA SER A 72 -20.39 7.59 -4.51
C SER A 72 -20.42 7.05 -5.95
N GLY A 73 -21.09 5.92 -6.20
CA GLY A 73 -21.10 5.21 -7.48
C GLY A 73 -19.94 4.22 -7.65
N ASP A 74 -19.00 4.19 -6.71
CA ASP A 74 -17.90 3.22 -6.72
C ASP A 74 -18.40 1.82 -6.35
N LEU A 75 -17.99 0.81 -7.12
CA LEU A 75 -18.24 -0.57 -6.75
C LEU A 75 -17.19 -1.03 -5.74
N TYR A 76 -17.60 -1.43 -4.55
CA TYR A 76 -16.75 -2.07 -3.56
C TYR A 76 -16.91 -3.59 -3.67
N ALA A 77 -15.88 -4.28 -4.19
CA ALA A 77 -16.03 -5.67 -4.63
C ALA A 77 -14.79 -6.54 -4.41
N THR A 78 -15.02 -7.84 -4.28
CA THR A 78 -13.99 -8.85 -4.52
C THR A 78 -13.91 -9.08 -6.03
N CYS A 79 -12.70 -9.00 -6.58
CA CYS A 79 -12.45 -9.19 -8.00
C CYS A 79 -11.46 -10.32 -8.23
N SER A 80 -11.65 -11.09 -9.30
CA SER A 80 -10.79 -12.21 -9.66
C SER A 80 -10.43 -12.22 -11.15
N VAL A 81 -9.27 -12.80 -11.44
CA VAL A 81 -8.78 -13.06 -12.80
C VAL A 81 -8.34 -14.52 -12.88
N SER A 82 -8.88 -15.28 -13.84
CA SER A 82 -8.59 -16.73 -13.98
C SER A 82 -8.67 -17.50 -12.64
N GLY A 83 -9.69 -17.22 -11.83
CA GLY A 83 -9.90 -17.85 -10.53
C GLY A 83 -9.02 -17.33 -9.37
N ARG A 84 -8.13 -16.37 -9.61
CA ARG A 84 -7.28 -15.76 -8.58
C ARG A 84 -7.89 -14.47 -8.07
N ASP A 85 -8.10 -14.39 -6.75
CA ASP A 85 -8.55 -13.18 -6.06
C ASP A 85 -7.47 -12.09 -6.09
N LEU A 86 -7.76 -10.97 -6.74
CA LEU A 86 -6.81 -9.87 -6.91
C LEU A 86 -6.41 -9.21 -5.59
N GLY A 87 -7.33 -9.10 -4.64
CA GLY A 87 -7.07 -8.51 -3.33
C GLY A 87 -6.16 -9.41 -2.50
N LEU A 88 -6.46 -10.70 -2.48
CA LEU A 88 -5.61 -11.70 -1.83
C LEU A 88 -4.18 -11.70 -2.40
N GLU A 89 -4.05 -11.63 -3.73
CA GLU A 89 -2.74 -11.61 -4.37
C GLU A 89 -1.93 -10.36 -4.05
N GLN A 90 -2.57 -9.20 -3.83
CA GLN A 90 -1.89 -8.00 -3.33
C GLN A 90 -1.37 -8.16 -1.90
N LEU A 91 -2.15 -8.82 -1.03
CA LEU A 91 -1.74 -9.11 0.34
C LEU A 91 -0.55 -10.07 0.37
N LYS A 92 -0.58 -11.13 -0.44
CA LYS A 92 0.49 -12.14 -0.52
C LYS A 92 1.85 -11.54 -0.86
N VAL A 93 1.89 -10.55 -1.76
CA VAL A 93 3.15 -9.87 -2.14
C VAL A 93 3.46 -8.63 -1.32
N GLY A 94 2.62 -8.31 -0.34
CA GLY A 94 2.85 -7.21 0.60
C GLY A 94 2.70 -5.81 -0.01
N TRP A 95 1.88 -5.63 -1.04
CA TRP A 95 1.56 -4.31 -1.60
C TRP A 95 0.22 -3.75 -1.13
N ALA A 96 -0.46 -4.48 -0.24
CA ALA A 96 -1.66 -4.05 0.46
C ALA A 96 -1.66 -4.57 1.89
N ARG A 97 -2.52 -3.97 2.73
CA ARG A 97 -2.89 -4.44 4.05
C ARG A 97 -4.37 -4.75 4.11
N THR A 98 -4.81 -5.55 5.08
CA THR A 98 -6.24 -5.79 5.29
C THR A 98 -6.93 -4.57 5.90
N THR A 99 -8.22 -4.43 5.59
CA THR A 99 -9.12 -3.45 6.19
C THR A 99 -10.35 -4.11 6.82
N GLY A 100 -10.87 -3.46 7.86
CA GLY A 100 -12.08 -3.89 8.55
C GLY A 100 -11.84 -4.89 9.69
N SER A 101 -12.71 -4.85 10.70
CA SER A 101 -12.63 -5.68 11.90
C SER A 101 -13.00 -7.16 11.68
N ARG A 102 -13.61 -7.49 10.53
CA ARG A 102 -14.01 -8.86 10.13
C ARG A 102 -13.32 -9.29 8.85
N ALA A 103 -12.03 -8.99 8.72
CA ALA A 103 -11.25 -9.40 7.56
C ALA A 103 -11.29 -10.93 7.38
N ASN A 104 -11.43 -11.37 6.13
CA ASN A 104 -11.38 -12.78 5.75
C ASN A 104 -10.12 -13.44 6.34
N SER A 105 -10.25 -14.62 6.97
CA SER A 105 -9.12 -15.33 7.60
C SER A 105 -7.96 -15.57 6.65
N GLN A 106 -8.24 -15.84 5.37
CA GLN A 106 -7.22 -16.03 4.33
C GLN A 106 -6.46 -14.74 4.05
N TYR A 107 -7.15 -13.59 4.07
CA TYR A 107 -6.53 -12.27 3.88
C TYR A 107 -5.61 -11.93 5.05
N VAL A 108 -6.09 -12.14 6.28
CA VAL A 108 -5.30 -11.92 7.50
C VAL A 108 -4.06 -12.79 7.52
N GLN A 109 -4.18 -14.07 7.13
CA GLN A 109 -3.03 -14.97 7.04
C GLN A 109 -2.02 -14.53 5.97
N ALA A 110 -2.49 -14.10 4.80
CA ALA A 110 -1.64 -13.59 3.73
C ALA A 110 -0.87 -12.33 4.16
N GLU A 111 -1.55 -11.36 4.78
CA GLU A 111 -0.88 -10.16 5.32
C GLU A 111 0.14 -10.54 6.39
N ARG A 112 -0.23 -11.41 7.34
CA ARG A 112 0.68 -11.84 8.42
C ARG A 112 1.96 -12.45 7.84
N TYR A 113 1.83 -13.31 6.83
CA TYR A 113 2.97 -13.93 6.16
C TYR A 113 3.82 -12.89 5.42
N ALA A 114 3.21 -12.00 4.62
CA ALA A 114 3.93 -10.95 3.90
C ALA A 114 4.64 -9.99 4.85
N ARG A 115 4.02 -9.69 6.00
CA ARG A 115 4.60 -8.86 7.07
C ARG A 115 5.80 -9.55 7.73
N SER A 116 5.70 -10.84 8.07
CA SER A 116 6.84 -11.57 8.65
C SER A 116 7.99 -11.74 7.66
N ALA A 117 7.67 -11.96 6.38
CA ALA A 117 8.66 -12.10 5.31
C ALA A 117 9.22 -10.76 4.79
N ARG A 118 8.70 -9.62 5.29
CA ARG A 118 9.07 -8.27 4.84
C ARG A 118 8.90 -8.05 3.33
N TYR A 119 7.85 -8.63 2.74
CA TYR A 119 7.53 -8.45 1.33
C TYR A 119 6.92 -7.08 1.05
N GLY A 120 7.21 -6.56 -0.16
CA GLY A 120 6.66 -5.29 -0.64
C GLY A 120 6.86 -4.14 0.34
N MET A 121 5.79 -3.45 0.69
CA MET A 121 5.81 -2.32 1.61
C MET A 121 6.22 -2.71 3.04
N TRP A 122 6.03 -3.98 3.45
CA TRP A 122 6.41 -4.44 4.78
C TRP A 122 7.92 -4.49 5.01
N GLY A 123 8.72 -4.47 3.93
CA GLY A 123 10.17 -4.34 3.99
C GLY A 123 10.68 -2.89 4.06
N THR A 124 9.78 -1.91 4.14
CA THR A 124 10.10 -0.48 4.07
C THR A 124 9.63 0.29 5.30
N TYR A 125 10.02 1.55 5.42
CA TYR A 125 9.29 2.53 6.22
C TYR A 125 8.19 3.14 5.37
N VAL A 126 6.95 2.77 5.64
CA VAL A 126 5.76 3.33 4.97
C VAL A 126 4.80 3.89 6.00
N LEU A 127 4.21 5.04 5.70
CA LEU A 127 3.13 5.59 6.50
C LEU A 127 1.87 4.77 6.26
N ASP A 128 1.08 4.53 7.29
CA ASP A 128 -0.22 3.87 7.10
C ASP A 128 -1.06 4.58 6.03
N MET A 129 -1.77 3.80 5.21
CA MET A 129 -2.50 4.32 4.04
C MET A 129 -3.66 5.22 4.43
N ALA A 130 -4.38 4.93 5.52
CA ALA A 130 -5.43 5.80 6.03
C ALA A 130 -4.82 7.06 6.65
N GLU A 131 -3.75 6.91 7.44
CA GLU A 131 -3.03 8.05 8.00
C GLU A 131 -2.43 8.96 6.92
N TRP A 132 -1.91 8.40 5.84
CA TRP A 132 -1.41 9.16 4.69
C TRP A 132 -2.54 9.94 4.02
N ARG A 133 -3.70 9.32 3.81
CA ARG A 133 -4.88 10.01 3.26
C ARG A 133 -5.49 11.03 4.23
N GLU A 134 -5.13 11.02 5.50
CA GLU A 134 -5.53 12.07 6.43
C GLU A 134 -4.54 13.24 6.37
N LYS A 135 -3.23 12.95 6.39
CA LYS A 135 -2.17 13.96 6.57
C LYS A 135 -1.62 14.55 5.28
N ALA A 136 -1.70 13.85 4.15
CA ALA A 136 -1.15 14.35 2.89
C ALA A 136 -2.02 15.49 2.34
N ILE A 137 -1.47 16.72 2.41
CA ILE A 137 -2.06 17.93 1.81
C ILE A 137 -1.99 17.84 0.28
N ASP A 138 -0.80 17.63 -0.27
CA ASP A 138 -0.60 17.37 -1.71
C ASP A 138 -0.71 15.86 -2.01
N ARG A 139 -1.69 15.50 -2.85
CA ARG A 139 -1.92 14.12 -3.34
C ARG A 139 -1.81 14.03 -4.86
N SER A 140 -1.15 15.00 -5.48
CA SER A 140 -0.85 15.00 -6.91
C SER A 140 0.24 13.98 -7.25
N MET A 141 0.37 13.66 -8.53
CA MET A 141 1.44 12.78 -9.03
C MET A 141 2.84 13.40 -8.92
N GLU A 142 2.94 14.71 -8.67
CA GLU A 142 4.20 15.45 -8.55
C GLU A 142 4.79 15.41 -7.13
N ARG A 143 4.06 14.80 -6.18
CA ARG A 143 4.48 14.68 -4.78
C ARG A 143 5.87 14.09 -4.67
N ARG A 144 6.78 14.82 -4.03
CA ARG A 144 8.17 14.40 -3.80
C ARG A 144 8.29 13.48 -2.58
N PRO A 145 9.26 12.54 -2.56
CA PRO A 145 9.48 11.67 -1.42
C PRO A 145 9.69 12.42 -0.10
N GLN A 146 10.34 13.59 -0.12
CA GLN A 146 10.59 14.36 1.10
C GLN A 146 9.30 14.68 1.89
N ALA A 147 8.17 14.85 1.21
CA ALA A 147 6.89 15.11 1.87
C ALA A 147 6.43 13.92 2.74
N ASP A 148 6.59 12.68 2.26
CA ASP A 148 6.24 11.48 3.02
C ASP A 148 7.29 11.13 4.07
N LYS A 149 8.56 11.48 3.83
CA LYS A 149 9.62 11.38 4.84
C LYS A 149 9.29 12.24 6.06
N ASN A 150 8.71 13.43 5.86
CA ASN A 150 8.27 14.28 6.96
C ASN A 150 7.09 13.65 7.71
N LEU A 151 6.07 13.16 7.01
CA LEU A 151 4.91 12.52 7.65
C LEU A 151 5.29 11.28 8.47
N LEU A 152 6.31 10.52 8.04
CA LEU A 152 6.82 9.36 8.77
C LEU A 152 7.45 9.68 10.12
N ARG A 153 8.02 10.88 10.29
CA ARG A 153 8.59 11.35 11.56
C ARG A 153 7.51 11.51 12.63
N ASP A 154 6.33 11.96 12.20
CA ASP A 154 5.19 12.26 13.06
C ASP A 154 4.08 11.18 12.95
N ARG A 155 4.45 9.95 12.57
CA ARG A 155 3.51 8.84 12.39
C ARG A 155 2.79 8.50 13.71
N ARG A 156 1.49 8.24 13.63
CA ARG A 156 0.68 7.73 14.74
C ARG A 156 0.65 6.21 14.74
N LEU A 157 0.64 5.59 13.56
CA LEU A 157 0.59 4.14 13.40
C LEU A 157 1.93 3.59 12.93
N GLU A 158 2.51 2.68 13.70
CA GLU A 158 3.67 1.88 13.28
C GLU A 158 3.20 0.54 12.71
N ILE A 159 3.01 0.50 11.39
CA ILE A 159 2.48 -0.70 10.71
C ILE A 159 3.58 -1.65 10.23
N THR A 160 4.77 -1.16 9.86
CA THR A 160 5.85 -2.03 9.41
C THR A 160 6.58 -2.68 10.58
N PRO A 161 7.11 -3.91 10.43
CA PRO A 161 7.89 -4.54 11.48
C PRO A 161 9.07 -3.65 11.91
N PRO A 162 9.44 -3.64 13.20
CA PRO A 162 10.63 -2.94 13.63
C PRO A 162 11.85 -3.49 12.90
N PHE A 163 12.63 -2.58 12.30
CA PHE A 163 13.96 -2.91 11.79
C PHE A 163 14.94 -2.86 12.95
N ALA A 164 15.88 -3.81 13.02
CA ALA A 164 16.84 -3.94 14.12
C ALA A 164 17.63 -2.63 14.38
N ASP A 165 17.70 -1.75 13.38
CA ASP A 165 18.53 -0.54 13.37
C ASP A 165 17.80 0.76 13.79
N TRP A 166 16.49 0.74 14.09
CA TRP A 166 15.73 1.98 14.37
C TRP A 166 15.61 2.34 15.86
N ARG A 167 15.46 1.35 16.76
CA ARG A 167 15.23 1.60 18.20
C ARG A 167 16.42 2.23 18.92
N ASN A 168 17.62 2.11 18.34
CA ASN A 168 18.87 2.56 18.97
C ASN A 168 19.48 3.80 18.29
N ARG A 169 18.79 4.47 17.36
CA ARG A 169 19.34 5.69 16.74
C ARG A 169 19.20 6.87 17.70
N PRO A 170 20.30 7.47 18.18
CA PRO A 170 20.22 8.62 19.07
C PRO A 170 19.50 9.78 18.38
N ARG A 171 18.63 10.47 19.13
CA ARG A 171 18.07 11.76 18.70
C ARG A 171 19.25 12.71 18.53
N ARG A 172 19.57 13.06 17.27
CA ARG A 172 20.56 14.10 16.99
C ARG A 172 19.89 15.45 17.29
N THR A 173 20.26 16.07 18.40
CA THR A 173 20.16 17.52 18.56
C THR A 173 21.34 18.11 17.80
N ASP A 174 21.07 18.71 16.64
CA ASP A 174 22.08 19.52 15.95
C ASP A 174 22.52 20.63 16.90
N ARG A 175 23.84 20.78 17.05
CA ARG A 175 24.51 21.80 17.84
C ARG A 175 25.21 22.75 16.88
#